data_AF-A0A967JYJ7-F1
#
_entry.id   AF-A0A967JYJ7-F1
#
_cell.length_a   1.000
_cell.length_b   1.000
_cell.length_c   1.000
_cell.angle_alpha   90.00
_cell.angle_beta   90.00
_cell.angle_gamma   90.00
#
_symmetry.space_group_name_H-M   'P 1'
#
loop_
_entity.id
_entity.type
_entity.pdbx_description
1 polymer ?
#
loop_
_entity_poly.entity_id
_entity_poly.type
_entity_poly.pdbx_seq_one_letter_code
_entity_poly.pdbx_strand_id
1 'polypeptide(L)' 'TGRNFDEVLRVIDSMQLTAKHKVATPVNWKSGEDVIIVPAVSDDEAKGKFPKGWKALKPYLRLVGQPKS' A
#
# COMPACT_ATOMS: atom_id res chain seq x y z
N THR A 1 2.47 14.96 27.46
CA THR A 1 2.87 13.86 26.54
C THR A 1 3.44 14.45 25.27
N GLY A 2 4.61 13.99 24.82
CA GLY A 2 5.27 14.47 23.59
C GLY A 2 4.79 13.72 22.32
N ARG A 3 5.07 14.27 21.13
CA ARG A 3 4.78 13.63 19.84
C ARG A 3 5.75 12.47 19.57
N ASN A 4 5.27 11.40 18.93
CA ASN A 4 6.11 10.33 18.41
C ASN A 4 6.56 10.67 16.99
N PHE A 5 7.84 10.97 16.80
CA PHE A 5 8.40 11.35 15.49
C PHE A 5 8.50 10.18 14.51
N ASP A 6 8.69 8.95 14.99
CA ASP A 6 8.68 7.77 14.12
C ASP A 6 7.34 7.65 13.42
N GLU A 7 6.26 8.00 14.13
CA GLU A 7 4.91 7.95 13.58
C GLU A 7 4.61 9.08 12.61
N VAL A 8 5.25 10.24 12.78
CA VAL A 8 5.21 11.31 11.80
C VAL A 8 5.91 10.88 10.50
N LEU A 9 7.10 10.30 10.59
CA LEU A 9 7.84 9.81 9.43
C LEU A 9 7.09 8.69 8.71
N ARG A 10 6.56 7.71 9.46
CA ARG A 10 5.79 6.59 8.91
C ARG A 10 4.57 7.05 8.12
N VAL A 11 3.85 8.08 8.61
CA VAL A 11 2.68 8.63 7.91
C VAL A 11 3.10 9.39 6.65
N ILE A 12 4.22 10.12 6.67
CA ILE A 12 4.76 10.78 5.47
C ILE A 12 5.10 9.76 4.38
N ASP A 13 5.80 8.68 4.74
CA ASP A 13 6.14 7.61 3.80
C ASP A 13 4.89 6.95 3.19
N SER A 14 3.88 6.69 4.02
CA SER A 14 2.58 6.18 3.57
C SER A 14 1.91 7.14 2.58
N MET A 15 1.85 8.44 2.88
CA MET A 15 1.27 9.45 1.99
C MET A 15 1.99 9.53 0.64
N GLN A 16 3.32 9.50 0.63
CA GLN A 16 4.10 9.53 -0.61
C GLN A 16 3.89 8.26 -1.45
N LEU A 17 3.82 7.09 -0.81
CA LEU A 17 3.60 5.82 -1.49
C LEU A 17 2.21 5.73 -2.11
N THR A 18 1.19 6.07 -1.33
CA THR A 18 -0.22 6.04 -1.75
C THR A 18 -0.49 7.01 -2.91
N ALA A 19 0.13 8.20 -2.90
CA ALA A 19 0.02 9.18 -3.96
C ALA A 19 0.56 8.68 -5.31
N LYS A 20 1.64 7.89 -5.31
CA LYS A 20 2.30 7.43 -6.54
C LYS A 20 1.68 6.15 -7.12
N HIS A 21 1.33 5.18 -6.28
CA HIS A 21 1.11 3.80 -6.75
C HIS A 21 -0.34 3.30 -6.66
N LYS A 22 -1.31 4.14 -6.26
CA LYS A 22 -2.71 3.73 -6.00
C LYS A 22 -2.79 2.50 -5.07
N VAL A 23 -2.04 2.54 -3.97
CA VAL A 23 -2.05 1.53 -2.90
C VAL A 23 -2.42 2.19 -1.57
N ALA A 24 -2.81 1.39 -0.58
CA ALA A 24 -3.06 1.80 0.79
C ALA A 24 -2.18 1.00 1.74
N THR A 25 -1.64 1.64 2.78
CA THR A 25 -0.83 0.97 3.81
C THR A 25 -1.73 0.39 4.91
N PRO A 26 -1.60 -0.90 5.27
CA PRO A 26 -2.38 -1.50 6.36
C PRO A 26 -2.03 -0.92 7.74
N VAL A 27 -2.78 -1.35 8.76
CA VAL A 27 -2.51 -0.98 10.15
C VAL A 27 -1.09 -1.39 10.56
N ASN A 28 -0.39 -0.51 11.28
CA ASN A 28 0.99 -0.69 11.74
C ASN A 28 2.03 -0.95 10.63
N TRP A 29 1.70 -0.63 9.37
CA TRP A 29 2.60 -0.83 8.24
C TRP A 29 3.93 -0.12 8.43
N LYS A 30 5.01 -0.82 8.08
CA LYS A 30 6.37 -0.29 7.95
C LYS A 30 6.85 -0.32 6.50
N SER A 31 7.72 0.62 6.14
CA SER A 31 8.32 0.66 4.81
C SER A 31 9.02 -0.67 4.49
N GLY A 32 8.65 -1.27 3.37
CA GLY A 32 9.05 -2.59 2.89
C GLY A 32 7.95 -3.66 3.00
N GLU A 33 6.94 -3.45 3.85
CA GLU A 33 5.87 -4.42 4.07
C GLU A 33 4.79 -4.39 2.98
N ASP A 34 3.99 -5.45 2.92
CA ASP A 34 2.88 -5.57 1.98
C ASP A 34 1.87 -4.43 2.13
N VAL A 35 1.36 -3.99 0.97
CA VAL A 35 0.35 -2.94 0.86
C VAL A 35 -0.92 -3.47 0.20
N ILE A 36 -1.99 -2.72 0.34
CA ILE A 36 -3.31 -3.09 -0.18
C ILE A 36 -3.56 -2.35 -1.48
N ILE A 37 -3.94 -3.06 -2.55
CA ILE A 37 -4.42 -2.42 -3.77
C ILE A 37 -5.76 -1.74 -3.47
N VAL A 38 -5.85 -0.43 -3.73
CA VAL A 38 -7.08 0.31 -3.41
C VAL A 38 -8.30 -0.31 -4.10
N PRO A 39 -9.46 -0.42 -3.44
CA PRO A 39 -10.65 -1.07 -4.01
C PRO A 39 -11.13 -0.45 -5.33
N ALA A 40 -10.82 0.82 -5.57
CA ALA A 40 -11.18 1.53 -6.79
C ALA A 40 -10.43 1.07 -8.05
N VAL A 41 -9.31 0.34 -7.91
CA VAL A 41 -8.54 -0.19 -9.05
C VAL A 41 -9.18 -1.51 -9.49
N SER A 42 -9.58 -1.62 -10.76
CA SER A 42 -10.11 -2.87 -11.32
C SER A 42 -9.04 -3.95 -11.40
N ASP A 43 -9.44 -5.22 -11.50
CA ASP A 43 -8.47 -6.32 -11.63
C ASP A 43 -7.64 -6.22 -12.92
N ASP A 44 -8.19 -5.66 -13.99
CA ASP A 44 -7.45 -5.47 -15.25
C ASP A 44 -6.43 -4.33 -15.15
N GLU A 45 -6.75 -3.22 -14.46
CA GLU A 45 -5.77 -2.18 -14.15
C GLU A 45 -4.69 -2.71 -13.19
N ALA A 46 -5.08 -3.54 -12.22
CA ALA A 46 -4.15 -4.16 -11.27
C ALA A 46 -3.17 -5.12 -11.95
N LYS A 47 -3.60 -5.92 -12.94
CA LYS A 47 -2.70 -6.80 -13.71
C LYS A 47 -1.59 -6.03 -14.42
N GLY A 48 -1.92 -4.88 -14.99
CA GLY A 48 -0.94 -4.01 -15.65
C GLY A 48 0.07 -3.39 -14.67
N LYS A 49 -0.40 -2.98 -13.49
CA LYS A 49 0.45 -2.30 -12.48
C LYS A 49 1.27 -3.25 -11.62
N PHE A 50 0.74 -4.44 -11.36
CA PHE A 50 1.33 -5.43 -10.46
C PHE A 50 1.53 -6.76 -11.20
N PRO A 51 2.51 -6.82 -12.14
CA PRO A 51 2.70 -7.99 -13.01
C PRO A 51 3.14 -9.25 -12.27
N LYS A 52 3.63 -9.11 -11.04
CA LYS A 52 3.97 -10.25 -10.15
C LYS A 52 2.74 -10.86 -9.46
N GLY A 53 1.54 -10.32 -9.74
CA GLY A 53 0.31 -10.72 -9.09
C GLY A 53 0.17 -10.16 -7.67
N TRP A 54 -0.93 -10.54 -7.01
CA TRP A 54 -1.26 -10.15 -5.64
C TRP A 54 -2.03 -11.28 -4.94
N LYS A 55 -2.06 -11.26 -3.61
CA LYS A 55 -2.84 -12.18 -2.79
C LYS A 55 -4.21 -11.59 -2.48
N ALA A 56 -5.26 -12.11 -3.11
CA ALA A 56 -6.63 -11.70 -2.83
C ALA A 56 -7.22 -12.52 -1.67
N LEU A 57 -7.28 -11.94 -0.47
CA LEU A 57 -7.94 -12.55 0.69
C LEU A 57 -9.47 -12.38 0.61
N LYS A 58 -9.91 -11.23 0.09
CA LYS A 58 -11.29 -10.88 -0.25
C LYS A 58 -11.27 -10.02 -1.52
N PRO A 59 -12.40 -9.86 -2.24
CA PRO A 59 -12.46 -9.01 -3.43
C PRO A 59 -11.95 -7.58 -3.19
N TYR A 60 -12.20 -7.02 -2.00
CA TYR A 60 -11.74 -5.70 -1.59
C TYR A 60 -10.42 -5.69 -0.80
N LEU A 61 -9.86 -6.87 -0.47
CA LEU A 61 -8.64 -7.03 0.32
C LEU A 61 -7.59 -7.78 -0.50
N ARG A 62 -6.87 -7.02 -1.31
CA ARG A 62 -5.84 -7.50 -2.23
C ARG A 62 -4.46 -7.01 -1.75
N LEU A 63 -3.63 -7.93 -1.27
CA LEU A 63 -2.29 -7.66 -0.76
C LEU A 63 -1.25 -7.81 -1.85
N VAL A 64 -0.38 -6.83 -2.00
CA VAL A 64 0.74 -6.84 -2.95
C VAL A 64 1.99 -6.32 -2.24
N GLY A 65 3.16 -6.88 -2.60
CA GLY A 65 4.43 -6.36 -2.10
C GLY A 65 4.60 -4.89 -2.46
N GLN A 66 5.21 -4.10 -1.56
CA GLN A 66 5.37 -2.67 -1.76
C GLN A 66 6.04 -2.36 -3.12
N PRO A 67 5.40 -1.53 -3.97
CA PRO A 67 6.01 -1.05 -5.20
C PRO A 67 7.26 -0.25 -4.88
N LYS A 68 8.35 -0.53 -5.59
CA LYS A 68 9.54 0.32 -5.53
C LYS A 68 9.27 1.58 -6.38
N SER A 69 9.65 2.75 -5.85
CA SER A 69 9.77 3.98 -6.65
C SER A 69 10.84 3.82 -7.73
#